data_AF-A0A9W4L9Q7-F1
#
_entry.id   AF-A0A9W4L9Q7-F1
#
_cell.length_a   1.000
_cell.length_b   1.000
_cell.length_c   1.000
_cell.angle_alpha   90.00
_cell.angle_beta   90.00
_cell.angle_gamma   90.00
#
_symmetry.space_group_name_H-M   'P 1'
#
loop_
_entity.id
_entity.type
_entity.pdbx_description
1 polymer ?
#
loop_
_entity_poly.entity_id
_entity_poly.type
_entity_poly.pdbx_seq_one_letter_code
_entity_poly.pdbx_strand_id
1 'polypeptide(L)'
;MPARCSLFRFVAFACPLLTVVGIANLPNAALADPRDIAVEVRNLSEPVRCAEKDNVYLPFQAAEKGPMPRSFRIEVLHPAYIGTLAADRQAPDWAQCDMTADPVFLGHPRETTLIDNDRFRLIAYSYPSLWRPSTVPVVIGDKREEGVHLLQLWAKEKNGQSEEVVVVYPQDGYWRGRPLSPKHLGNSAYGTSFLVGPVETEGRPIVALKTLSFDPATGDFRMEFARGGSGALAIIALDQDRLVLSVNFDGAVPDDHPFAALRSMYVTETNADAARVAWVHQDGKGWGEEQVMTFKRAATPEFWLGRTLPSRHNTSAPDVALSQFRAATVEAATPKPTLTSGEPARSDKDAPKAEAPKAMVPKALAPITR
;
A
#
# COMPACT_ATOMS: atom_id res chain seq x y z
N MET A 1 73.08 40.70 -22.67
CA MET A 1 72.10 41.25 -21.70
C MET A 1 70.68 40.86 -22.13
N PRO A 2 69.76 40.58 -21.20
CA PRO A 2 68.96 39.35 -21.21
C PRO A 2 67.43 39.56 -21.18
N ALA A 3 66.64 38.50 -21.44
CA ALA A 3 65.35 38.18 -20.78
C ALA A 3 64.76 36.90 -21.42
N ARG A 4 64.90 35.71 -20.80
CA ARG A 4 64.09 35.13 -19.71
C ARG A 4 62.64 34.81 -20.10
N CYS A 5 62.40 33.51 -20.32
CA CYS A 5 61.12 32.82 -20.18
C CYS A 5 60.46 33.16 -18.84
N SER A 6 59.14 33.38 -18.87
CA SER A 6 58.31 33.35 -17.66
C SER A 6 57.12 32.41 -17.86
N LEU A 7 57.04 31.46 -16.94
CA LEU A 7 55.94 30.55 -16.70
C LEU A 7 54.63 31.32 -16.46
N PHE A 8 53.55 30.89 -17.11
CA PHE A 8 52.19 31.14 -16.62
C PHE A 8 51.76 29.96 -15.74
N ARG A 9 51.61 30.23 -14.44
CA ARG A 9 50.99 29.31 -13.48
C ARG A 9 49.47 29.39 -13.64
N PHE A 10 48.85 28.28 -14.03
CA PHE A 10 47.43 28.04 -13.84
C PHE A 10 47.16 27.81 -12.34
N VAL A 11 46.31 28.64 -11.75
CA VAL A 11 45.76 28.41 -10.40
C VAL A 11 44.57 27.46 -10.56
N ALA A 12 44.76 26.21 -10.15
CA ALA A 12 43.67 25.24 -10.04
C ALA A 12 42.85 25.56 -8.78
N PHE A 13 41.63 26.08 -8.96
CA PHE A 13 40.62 26.09 -7.91
C PHE A 13 40.07 24.67 -7.77
N ALA A 14 40.53 23.95 -6.74
CA ALA A 14 39.91 22.71 -6.31
C ALA A 14 38.58 23.05 -5.60
N CYS A 15 37.47 22.94 -6.32
CA CYS A 15 36.13 22.96 -5.76
C CYS A 15 35.85 21.57 -5.17
N PRO A 16 35.65 21.40 -3.85
CA PRO A 16 35.27 20.12 -3.31
C PRO A 16 33.82 19.85 -3.73
N LEU A 17 33.61 18.89 -4.63
CA LEU A 17 32.30 18.28 -4.85
C LEU A 17 31.86 17.65 -3.53
N LEU A 18 31.02 18.37 -2.77
CA LEU A 18 30.17 17.78 -1.77
C LEU A 18 29.23 16.82 -2.49
N THR A 19 29.60 15.54 -2.48
CA THR A 19 28.73 14.44 -2.87
C THR A 19 27.64 14.39 -1.81
N VAL A 20 26.50 15.04 -2.07
CA VAL A 20 25.28 14.82 -1.31
C VAL A 20 24.84 13.40 -1.66
N VAL A 21 25.26 12.45 -0.83
CA VAL A 21 24.68 11.10 -0.83
C VAL A 21 23.25 11.31 -0.33
N GLY A 22 22.32 11.44 -1.28
CA GLY A 22 20.91 11.32 -0.98
C GLY A 22 20.71 9.94 -0.36
N ILE A 23 20.37 9.91 0.92
CA ILE A 23 19.86 8.71 1.57
C ILE A 23 18.52 8.47 0.88
N ALA A 24 18.54 7.62 -0.14
CA ALA A 24 17.32 7.03 -0.65
C ALA A 24 16.65 6.35 0.54
N ASN A 25 15.42 6.77 0.86
CA ASN A 25 14.53 6.00 1.73
C ASN A 25 14.23 4.68 1.01
N LEU A 26 15.17 3.73 1.09
CA LEU A 26 14.84 2.34 0.85
C LEU A 26 13.82 1.97 1.93
N PRO A 27 12.72 1.27 1.58
CA PRO A 27 11.87 0.69 2.60
C PRO A 27 12.77 -0.10 3.55
N ASN A 28 12.58 0.09 4.86
CA ASN A 28 13.20 -0.78 5.85
C ASN A 28 12.78 -2.20 5.46
N ALA A 29 13.69 -2.94 4.82
CA ALA A 29 13.56 -4.36 4.68
C ALA A 29 13.57 -4.88 6.10
N ALA A 30 12.38 -5.06 6.68
CA ALA A 30 12.25 -5.79 7.92
C ALA A 30 12.95 -7.12 7.65
N LEU A 31 14.00 -7.42 8.42
CA LEU A 31 14.59 -8.76 8.42
C LEU A 31 13.41 -9.72 8.53
N ALA A 32 13.25 -10.58 7.51
CA ALA A 32 12.12 -11.49 7.43
C ALA A 32 11.97 -12.18 8.79
N ASP A 33 10.83 -11.98 9.44
CA ASP A 33 10.55 -12.65 10.71
C ASP A 33 10.62 -14.16 10.42
N PRO A 34 11.29 -14.98 11.23
CA PRO A 34 11.36 -16.42 10.98
C PRO A 34 10.00 -17.11 10.85
N ARG A 35 8.92 -16.45 11.28
CA ARG A 35 7.53 -16.91 11.17
C ARG A 35 6.89 -16.58 9.82
N ASP A 36 7.47 -15.66 9.05
CA ASP A 36 6.92 -15.24 7.77
C ASP A 36 7.16 -16.34 6.72
N ILE A 37 6.11 -16.69 5.98
CA ILE A 37 6.14 -17.74 4.97
C ILE A 37 6.09 -17.15 3.57
N ALA A 38 6.68 -17.85 2.61
CA ALA A 38 6.54 -17.49 1.21
C ALA A 38 5.17 -17.91 0.67
N VAL A 39 4.60 -17.05 -0.17
CA VAL A 39 3.38 -17.30 -0.94
C VAL A 39 3.69 -17.26 -2.43
N GLU A 40 2.85 -17.88 -3.24
CA GLU A 40 2.96 -17.79 -4.69
C GLU A 40 2.17 -16.60 -5.20
N VAL A 41 2.83 -15.75 -5.99
CA VAL A 41 2.20 -14.68 -6.76
C VAL A 41 2.33 -15.01 -8.24
N ARG A 42 1.22 -14.98 -8.97
CA ARG A 42 1.22 -15.17 -10.42
C ARG A 42 0.78 -13.90 -11.11
N ASN A 43 1.21 -13.73 -12.35
CA ASN A 43 0.74 -12.65 -13.18
C ASN A 43 -0.27 -13.13 -14.22
N LEU A 44 -1.52 -12.70 -14.05
CA LEU A 44 -2.62 -12.95 -14.99
C LEU A 44 -3.07 -11.65 -15.67
N SER A 45 -2.18 -10.66 -15.75
CA SER A 45 -2.46 -9.37 -16.37
C SER A 45 -2.55 -9.49 -17.90
N GLU A 46 -3.41 -8.65 -18.49
CA GLU A 46 -3.64 -8.63 -19.94
C GLU A 46 -3.33 -7.24 -20.51
N PRO A 47 -2.73 -7.14 -21.70
CA PRO A 47 -2.50 -5.84 -22.33
C PRO A 47 -3.82 -5.22 -22.82
N VAL A 48 -4.04 -3.94 -22.52
CA VAL A 48 -5.23 -3.19 -22.94
C VAL A 48 -4.84 -1.80 -23.44
N ARG A 49 -5.80 -1.08 -24.04
CA ARG A 49 -5.63 0.32 -24.44
C ARG A 49 -6.44 1.31 -23.60
N CYS A 50 -7.44 0.83 -22.87
CA CYS A 50 -8.28 1.60 -21.97
C CYS A 50 -7.59 1.77 -20.63
N ALA A 51 -7.41 3.00 -20.16
CA ALA A 51 -6.79 3.29 -18.87
C ALA A 51 -7.71 2.95 -17.69
N GLU A 52 -9.02 2.98 -17.88
CA GLU A 52 -10.04 2.69 -16.84
C GLU A 52 -10.34 1.19 -16.66
N LYS A 53 -9.73 0.32 -17.48
CA LYS A 53 -9.91 -1.13 -17.35
C LYS A 53 -8.85 -1.67 -16.41
N ASP A 54 -9.29 -2.20 -15.27
CA ASP A 54 -8.42 -3.02 -14.42
C ASP A 54 -7.93 -4.23 -15.22
N ASN A 55 -6.70 -4.16 -15.70
CA ASN A 55 -6.09 -5.19 -16.54
C ASN A 55 -4.87 -5.83 -15.87
N VAL A 56 -4.34 -5.20 -14.81
CA VAL A 56 -3.39 -5.84 -13.92
C VAL A 56 -4.13 -6.78 -12.99
N TYR A 57 -3.69 -8.04 -12.91
CA TYR A 57 -4.24 -9.03 -12.00
C TYR A 57 -3.14 -9.94 -11.45
N LEU A 58 -2.88 -9.81 -10.15
CA LEU A 58 -1.86 -10.55 -9.42
C LEU A 58 -2.51 -11.32 -8.26
N PRO A 59 -2.98 -12.57 -8.47
CA PRO A 59 -3.46 -13.42 -7.38
C PRO A 59 -2.32 -13.95 -6.50
N PHE A 60 -2.60 -14.05 -5.20
CA PHE A 60 -1.73 -14.59 -4.15
C PHE A 60 -2.32 -15.90 -3.63
N GLN A 61 -1.56 -16.98 -3.73
CA GLN A 61 -1.95 -18.30 -3.30
C GLN A 61 -0.93 -18.88 -2.31
N ALA A 62 -1.35 -19.82 -1.48
CA ALA A 62 -0.42 -20.62 -0.70
C ALA A 62 0.63 -21.27 -1.64
N ALA A 63 1.89 -21.33 -1.19
CA ALA A 63 2.90 -22.06 -1.94
C ALA A 63 2.52 -23.56 -2.04
N GLU A 64 2.90 -24.24 -3.13
CA GLU A 64 2.51 -25.63 -3.44
C GLU A 64 2.71 -26.63 -2.28
N LYS A 65 3.72 -26.40 -1.43
CA LYS A 65 4.02 -27.23 -0.25
C LYS A 65 4.01 -26.43 1.07
N GLY A 66 3.44 -25.22 1.04
CA GLY A 66 3.37 -24.32 2.18
C GLY A 66 1.99 -24.34 2.84
N PRO A 67 1.87 -23.91 4.10
CA PRO A 67 0.58 -23.73 4.73
C PRO A 67 -0.18 -22.54 4.13
N MET A 68 -1.51 -22.57 4.17
CA MET A 68 -2.34 -21.42 3.87
C MET A 68 -2.06 -20.27 4.85
N PRO A 69 -1.80 -19.03 4.37
CA PRO A 69 -1.71 -17.87 5.25
C PRO A 69 -3.02 -17.63 6.02
N ARG A 70 -2.90 -17.41 7.32
CA ARG A 70 -3.99 -17.03 8.24
C ARG A 70 -3.94 -15.56 8.62
N SER A 71 -2.79 -14.91 8.45
CA SER A 71 -2.67 -13.47 8.58
C SER A 71 -1.64 -12.92 7.62
N PHE A 72 -1.80 -11.66 7.24
CA PHE A 72 -0.80 -10.90 6.52
C PHE A 72 -1.03 -9.40 6.71
N ARG A 73 -0.10 -8.60 6.20
CA ARG A 73 -0.14 -7.14 6.25
C ARG A 73 -0.25 -6.59 4.84
N ILE A 74 -1.12 -5.59 4.68
CA ILE A 74 -1.19 -4.76 3.49
C ILE A 74 -0.69 -3.37 3.88
N GLU A 75 0.32 -2.88 3.18
CA GLU A 75 0.85 -1.53 3.36
C GLU A 75 0.61 -0.76 2.06
N VAL A 76 -0.09 0.36 2.20
CA VAL A 76 -0.41 1.27 1.10
C VAL A 76 0.45 2.51 1.30
N LEU A 77 1.24 2.86 0.29
CA LEU A 77 2.29 3.86 0.35
C LEU A 77 2.06 4.92 -0.70
N HIS A 78 2.43 6.16 -0.42
CA HIS A 78 2.58 7.13 -1.50
C HIS A 78 3.72 6.70 -2.44
N PRO A 79 3.61 6.96 -3.75
CA PRO A 79 4.70 6.67 -4.67
C PRO A 79 5.96 7.46 -4.29
N ALA A 80 7.14 6.91 -4.55
CA ALA A 80 8.42 7.50 -4.12
C ALA A 80 8.65 8.95 -4.59
N TYR A 81 7.98 9.38 -5.66
CA TYR A 81 8.07 10.74 -6.22
C TYR A 81 7.02 11.71 -5.68
N ILE A 82 6.18 11.32 -4.70
CA ILE A 82 5.05 12.13 -4.21
C ILE A 82 5.46 13.53 -3.75
N GLY A 83 6.62 13.64 -3.11
CA GLY A 83 7.17 14.91 -2.62
C GLY A 83 7.58 15.89 -3.73
N THR A 84 7.69 15.41 -4.97
CA THR A 84 8.06 16.24 -6.14
C THR A 84 6.85 16.74 -6.92
N LEU A 85 5.65 16.25 -6.62
CA LEU A 85 4.44 16.64 -7.33
C LEU A 85 4.00 18.04 -6.89
N ALA A 86 3.80 18.94 -7.86
CA ALA A 86 3.18 20.23 -7.63
C ALA A 86 1.65 20.18 -7.72
N ALA A 87 1.12 19.21 -8.47
CA ALA A 87 -0.30 18.99 -8.65
C ALA A 87 -0.54 17.51 -8.92
N ASP A 88 -1.74 17.05 -8.56
CA ASP A 88 -2.19 15.68 -8.81
C ASP A 88 -3.25 15.64 -9.92
N ARG A 89 -3.18 14.62 -10.78
CA ARG A 89 -4.18 14.39 -11.84
C ARG A 89 -4.97 13.15 -11.51
N GLN A 90 -6.27 13.33 -11.29
CA GLN A 90 -7.20 12.28 -10.85
C GLN A 90 -8.42 12.13 -11.79
N ALA A 91 -8.47 12.93 -12.86
CA ALA A 91 -9.57 12.86 -13.81
C ALA A 91 -9.49 11.53 -14.59
N PRO A 92 -10.64 10.85 -14.80
CA PRO A 92 -10.64 9.59 -15.50
C PRO A 92 -10.24 9.75 -16.98
N ASP A 93 -9.55 8.76 -17.53
CA ASP A 93 -9.10 8.66 -18.93
C ASP A 93 -9.89 7.58 -19.68
N TRP A 94 -11.06 7.97 -20.17
CA TRP A 94 -11.94 7.10 -20.96
C TRP A 94 -11.46 6.86 -22.40
N ALA A 95 -10.26 7.32 -22.78
CA ALA A 95 -9.76 7.11 -24.13
C ALA A 95 -9.65 5.62 -24.43
N GLN A 96 -10.23 5.19 -25.56
CA GLN A 96 -10.22 3.80 -26.02
C GLN A 96 -10.88 2.79 -25.06
N CYS A 97 -11.75 3.26 -24.18
CA CYS A 97 -12.57 2.41 -23.32
C CYS A 97 -13.88 2.04 -24.03
N ASP A 98 -14.16 0.75 -24.07
CA ASP A 98 -15.46 0.21 -24.47
C ASP A 98 -16.02 -0.61 -23.29
N MET A 99 -17.00 -0.02 -22.62
CA MET A 99 -17.69 -0.60 -21.46
C MET A 99 -19.09 -1.10 -21.83
N THR A 100 -19.43 -1.16 -23.13
CA THR A 100 -20.80 -1.50 -23.58
C THR A 100 -21.20 -2.94 -23.29
N ALA A 101 -20.22 -3.82 -23.07
CA ALA A 101 -20.45 -5.21 -22.70
C ALA A 101 -20.64 -5.43 -21.18
N ASP A 102 -20.43 -4.40 -20.36
CA ASP A 102 -20.63 -4.54 -18.92
C ASP A 102 -22.13 -4.70 -18.61
N PRO A 103 -22.50 -5.70 -17.78
CA PRO A 103 -23.87 -5.81 -17.31
C PRO A 103 -24.31 -4.51 -16.63
N VAL A 104 -25.61 -4.23 -16.65
CA VAL A 104 -26.17 -3.05 -15.98
C VAL A 104 -27.31 -3.51 -15.08
N PHE A 105 -27.08 -3.43 -13.77
CA PHE A 105 -28.09 -3.64 -12.75
C PHE A 105 -28.51 -2.29 -12.21
N LEU A 106 -29.80 -1.98 -12.28
CA LEU A 106 -30.34 -0.72 -11.78
C LEU A 106 -30.32 -0.70 -10.25
N GLY A 107 -30.05 0.48 -9.69
CA GLY A 107 -30.09 0.75 -8.27
C GLY A 107 -30.86 2.04 -7.96
N HIS A 108 -31.07 2.29 -6.68
CA HIS A 108 -31.67 3.52 -6.19
C HIS A 108 -30.58 4.42 -5.62
N PRO A 109 -30.26 5.56 -6.27
CA PRO A 109 -29.20 6.45 -5.79
C PRO A 109 -29.48 6.91 -4.37
N ARG A 110 -28.51 6.72 -3.48
CA ARG A 110 -28.60 7.08 -2.07
C ARG A 110 -27.21 7.37 -1.54
N GLU A 111 -27.11 8.38 -0.68
CA GLU A 111 -25.96 8.60 0.19
C GLU A 111 -26.47 8.55 1.63
N THR A 112 -25.80 7.80 2.50
CA THR A 112 -26.19 7.71 3.90
C THR A 112 -24.96 7.66 4.78
N THR A 113 -24.84 8.62 5.70
CA THR A 113 -23.84 8.55 6.77
C THR A 113 -24.31 7.52 7.80
N LEU A 114 -23.59 6.41 7.91
CA LEU A 114 -23.92 5.31 8.80
C LEU A 114 -23.30 5.49 10.19
N ILE A 115 -22.08 6.03 10.23
CA ILE A 115 -21.35 6.37 11.45
C ILE A 115 -20.75 7.76 11.29
N ASP A 116 -20.83 8.54 12.36
CA ASP A 116 -20.11 9.80 12.53
C ASP A 116 -19.72 9.90 14.01
N ASN A 117 -18.49 9.47 14.34
CA ASN A 117 -17.95 9.53 15.71
C ASN A 117 -16.68 10.39 15.75
N ASP A 118 -15.94 10.37 16.85
CA ASP A 118 -14.72 11.18 17.04
C ASP A 118 -13.56 10.78 16.13
N ARG A 119 -13.51 9.52 15.68
CA ARG A 119 -12.41 8.96 14.89
C ARG A 119 -12.74 8.77 13.41
N PHE A 120 -13.99 8.45 13.11
CA PHE A 120 -14.42 7.97 11.80
C PHE A 120 -15.74 8.58 11.38
N ARG A 121 -15.87 8.77 10.07
CA ARG A 121 -17.15 8.86 9.38
C ARG A 121 -17.24 7.73 8.36
N LEU A 122 -18.32 6.96 8.39
CA LEU A 122 -18.58 5.88 7.44
C LEU A 122 -19.80 6.26 6.60
N ILE A 123 -19.62 6.34 5.28
CA ILE A 123 -20.67 6.74 4.35
C ILE A 123 -20.95 5.59 3.40
N ALA A 124 -22.22 5.24 3.23
CA ALA A 124 -22.69 4.28 2.24
C ALA A 124 -23.27 5.00 1.02
N TYR A 125 -22.90 4.51 -0.16
CA TYR A 125 -23.40 4.97 -1.44
C TYR A 125 -24.13 3.85 -2.16
N SER A 126 -25.23 4.23 -2.78
CA SER A 126 -25.96 3.50 -3.80
C SER A 126 -25.99 4.38 -5.05
N TYR A 127 -25.86 3.77 -6.22
CA TYR A 127 -25.71 4.42 -7.52
C TYR A 127 -26.92 4.09 -8.40
N PRO A 128 -27.18 4.86 -9.48
CA PRO A 128 -28.27 4.57 -10.40
C PRO A 128 -28.14 3.20 -11.08
N SER A 129 -26.91 2.75 -11.30
CA SER A 129 -26.62 1.41 -11.78
C SER A 129 -25.22 0.96 -11.39
N LEU A 130 -24.99 -0.36 -11.45
CA LEU A 130 -23.70 -1.00 -11.26
C LEU A 130 -23.62 -2.29 -12.10
N TRP A 131 -22.41 -2.78 -12.34
CA TRP A 131 -22.17 -4.01 -13.11
C TRP A 131 -22.53 -5.31 -12.38
N ARG A 132 -22.73 -5.25 -11.05
CA ARG A 132 -23.24 -6.36 -10.24
C ARG A 132 -24.39 -5.92 -9.33
N PRO A 133 -25.30 -6.84 -8.97
CA PRO A 133 -26.38 -6.54 -8.05
C PRO A 133 -25.85 -6.32 -6.62
N SER A 134 -26.34 -5.29 -5.94
CA SER A 134 -26.03 -5.02 -4.53
C SER A 134 -26.81 -5.94 -3.59
N THR A 135 -26.26 -7.13 -3.37
CA THR A 135 -26.88 -8.16 -2.53
C THR A 135 -26.20 -8.33 -1.18
N VAL A 136 -25.03 -7.73 -1.00
CA VAL A 136 -24.22 -7.88 0.21
C VAL A 136 -24.68 -6.85 1.24
N PRO A 137 -25.25 -7.27 2.38
CA PRO A 137 -25.63 -6.37 3.45
C PRO A 137 -24.40 -5.83 4.18
N VAL A 138 -24.51 -4.58 4.63
CA VAL A 138 -23.56 -3.94 5.53
C VAL A 138 -24.14 -3.91 6.93
N VAL A 139 -23.42 -4.42 7.92
CA VAL A 139 -23.88 -4.51 9.31
C VAL A 139 -23.03 -3.64 10.24
N ILE A 140 -23.68 -2.87 11.09
CA ILE A 140 -23.04 -1.96 12.05
C ILE A 140 -23.77 -2.05 13.39
N GLY A 141 -23.19 -2.80 14.33
CA GLY A 141 -23.91 -3.21 15.54
C GLY A 141 -25.19 -3.96 15.14
N ASP A 142 -26.34 -3.48 15.61
CA ASP A 142 -27.65 -4.06 15.30
C ASP A 142 -28.27 -3.53 13.98
N LYS A 143 -27.63 -2.54 13.33
CA LYS A 143 -28.13 -1.96 12.08
C LYS A 143 -27.68 -2.78 10.89
N ARG A 144 -28.60 -2.99 9.94
CA ARG A 144 -28.35 -3.67 8.68
C ARG A 144 -28.76 -2.73 7.54
N GLU A 145 -27.82 -2.45 6.65
CA GLU A 145 -28.01 -1.63 5.47
C GLU A 145 -27.90 -2.49 4.22
N GLU A 146 -28.87 -2.33 3.32
CA GLU A 146 -28.95 -3.06 2.06
C GLU A 146 -28.83 -2.09 0.87
N GLY A 147 -28.54 -2.66 -0.31
CA GLY A 147 -28.40 -1.87 -1.53
C GLY A 147 -27.14 -0.98 -1.56
N VAL A 148 -26.13 -1.27 -0.75
CA VAL A 148 -24.86 -0.52 -0.72
C VAL A 148 -23.96 -0.97 -1.87
N HIS A 149 -23.54 -0.03 -2.73
CA HIS A 149 -22.56 -0.26 -3.81
C HIS A 149 -21.13 0.07 -3.39
N LEU A 150 -20.96 1.07 -2.52
CA LEU A 150 -19.67 1.55 -2.03
C LEU A 150 -19.81 1.98 -0.57
N LEU A 151 -18.87 1.57 0.27
CA LEU A 151 -18.63 2.20 1.57
C LEU A 151 -17.36 3.03 1.50
N GLN A 152 -17.40 4.22 2.09
CA GLN A 152 -16.25 5.08 2.28
C GLN A 152 -15.99 5.29 3.76
N LEU A 153 -14.78 4.97 4.20
CA LEU A 153 -14.30 5.28 5.53
C LEU A 153 -13.43 6.53 5.49
N TRP A 154 -13.87 7.54 6.23
CA TRP A 154 -13.17 8.80 6.45
C TRP A 154 -12.54 8.79 7.84
N ALA A 155 -11.24 9.03 7.91
CA ALA A 155 -10.51 9.23 9.15
C ALA A 155 -10.60 10.70 9.57
N LYS A 156 -10.87 10.96 10.85
CA LYS A 156 -10.91 12.30 11.42
C LYS A 156 -9.58 12.65 12.08
N GLU A 157 -9.01 13.76 11.64
CA GLU A 157 -7.83 14.35 12.26
C GLU A 157 -8.20 15.27 13.42
N LYS A 158 -7.26 15.45 14.36
CA LYS A 158 -7.47 16.29 15.56
C LYS A 158 -7.77 17.75 15.25
N ASN A 159 -7.31 18.25 14.10
CA ASN A 159 -7.57 19.60 13.63
C ASN A 159 -8.99 19.79 13.04
N GLY A 160 -9.81 18.72 13.05
CA GLY A 160 -11.17 18.71 12.51
C GLY A 160 -11.27 18.39 11.02
N GLN A 161 -10.15 18.20 10.32
CA GLN A 161 -10.16 17.71 8.93
C GLN A 161 -10.56 16.24 8.92
N SER A 162 -11.27 15.83 7.87
CA SER A 162 -11.61 14.44 7.63
C SER A 162 -11.14 14.07 6.24
N GLU A 163 -10.49 12.93 6.12
CA GLU A 163 -9.97 12.43 4.85
C GLU A 163 -10.45 11.01 4.60
N GLU A 164 -10.95 10.74 3.39
CA GLU A 164 -11.28 9.40 2.93
C GLU A 164 -10.01 8.55 2.87
N VAL A 165 -9.97 7.38 3.50
CA VAL A 165 -8.73 6.57 3.59
C VAL A 165 -8.92 5.14 3.11
N VAL A 166 -10.14 4.61 3.18
CA VAL A 166 -10.47 3.27 2.69
C VAL A 166 -11.83 3.32 2.00
N VAL A 167 -11.93 2.68 0.85
CA VAL A 167 -13.20 2.38 0.19
C VAL A 167 -13.34 0.89 -0.06
N VAL A 168 -14.57 0.39 -0.02
CA VAL A 168 -14.89 -1.00 -0.34
C VAL A 168 -16.18 -1.10 -1.15
N TYR A 169 -16.16 -1.97 -2.14
CA TYR A 169 -17.29 -2.36 -2.99
C TYR A 169 -17.80 -3.73 -2.52
N PRO A 170 -18.81 -3.81 -1.62
CA PRO A 170 -19.12 -5.05 -0.91
C PRO A 170 -19.50 -6.22 -1.83
N GLN A 171 -20.20 -5.93 -2.93
CA GLN A 171 -20.63 -6.91 -3.94
C GLN A 171 -19.47 -7.50 -4.78
N ASP A 172 -18.34 -6.80 -4.86
CA ASP A 172 -17.17 -7.24 -5.64
C ASP A 172 -16.03 -7.71 -4.74
N GLY A 173 -16.02 -7.24 -3.49
CA GLY A 173 -14.94 -7.46 -2.53
C GLY A 173 -13.70 -6.60 -2.79
N TYR A 174 -13.80 -5.58 -3.65
CA TYR A 174 -12.68 -4.69 -3.97
C TYR A 174 -12.52 -3.66 -2.87
N TRP A 175 -11.29 -3.50 -2.43
CA TRP A 175 -10.87 -2.47 -1.51
C TRP A 175 -9.87 -1.55 -2.19
N ARG A 176 -9.92 -0.26 -1.89
CA ARG A 176 -8.81 0.66 -2.17
C ARG A 176 -8.48 1.42 -0.91
N GLY A 177 -7.21 1.62 -0.66
CA GLY A 177 -6.69 2.40 0.46
C GLY A 177 -5.84 3.54 -0.05
N ARG A 178 -5.63 4.55 0.78
CA ARG A 178 -4.58 5.57 0.60
C ARG A 178 -4.11 6.09 1.96
N PRO A 179 -2.84 6.51 2.10
CA PRO A 179 -2.39 7.24 3.27
C PRO A 179 -3.09 8.60 3.37
N LEU A 180 -2.89 9.31 4.48
CA LEU A 180 -3.28 10.72 4.55
C LEU A 180 -2.52 11.51 3.48
N SER A 181 -3.19 12.49 2.89
CA SER A 181 -2.61 13.26 1.80
C SER A 181 -1.38 14.06 2.25
N PRO A 182 -0.36 14.17 1.38
CA PRO A 182 0.75 15.07 1.64
C PRO A 182 0.26 16.51 1.78
N LYS A 183 0.80 17.24 2.76
CA LYS A 183 0.32 18.60 3.10
C LYS A 183 0.32 19.56 1.91
N HIS A 184 1.26 19.39 0.97
CA HIS A 184 1.41 20.27 -0.18
C HIS A 184 0.42 19.98 -1.32
N LEU A 185 -0.20 18.80 -1.35
CA LEU A 185 -1.17 18.43 -2.40
C LEU A 185 -2.62 18.64 -1.96
N GLY A 186 -2.91 18.55 -0.66
CA GLY A 186 -4.25 18.68 -0.10
C GLY A 186 -5.20 17.51 -0.39
N ASN A 187 -4.94 16.72 -1.43
CA ASN A 187 -5.61 15.46 -1.73
C ASN A 187 -4.67 14.51 -2.49
N SER A 188 -5.00 13.22 -2.52
CA SER A 188 -4.30 12.17 -3.29
C SER A 188 -5.29 11.23 -3.96
N ALA A 189 -4.87 10.46 -4.96
CA ALA A 189 -5.72 9.57 -5.72
C ALA A 189 -5.85 8.21 -5.04
N TYR A 190 -6.90 7.48 -5.37
CA TYR A 190 -6.85 6.02 -5.29
C TYR A 190 -6.19 5.45 -6.55
N GLY A 191 -5.84 4.17 -6.50
CA GLY A 191 -5.49 3.43 -7.71
C GLY A 191 -5.61 1.94 -7.53
N THR A 192 -4.51 1.29 -7.16
CA THR A 192 -4.45 -0.16 -6.96
C THR A 192 -5.49 -0.64 -5.95
N SER A 193 -6.29 -1.61 -6.39
CA SER A 193 -7.25 -2.32 -5.55
C SER A 193 -6.63 -3.59 -4.99
N PHE A 194 -7.09 -3.98 -3.81
CA PHE A 194 -6.77 -5.29 -3.22
C PHE A 194 -8.04 -6.06 -2.88
N LEU A 195 -7.93 -7.39 -2.97
CA LEU A 195 -8.96 -8.37 -2.66
C LEU A 195 -8.47 -9.20 -1.46
N VAL A 196 -9.36 -9.47 -0.50
CA VAL A 196 -9.03 -10.21 0.73
C VAL A 196 -10.08 -11.29 0.97
N GLY A 197 -9.67 -12.56 0.89
CA GLY A 197 -10.54 -13.72 0.98
C GLY A 197 -10.40 -14.65 -0.23
N PRO A 198 -11.25 -15.68 -0.33
CA PRO A 198 -11.25 -16.58 -1.49
C PRO A 198 -11.56 -15.80 -2.76
N VAL A 199 -10.57 -15.67 -3.65
CA VAL A 199 -10.71 -14.95 -4.91
C VAL A 199 -11.26 -15.87 -5.99
N GLU A 200 -12.35 -15.46 -6.62
CA GLU A 200 -13.03 -16.20 -7.69
C GLU A 200 -13.06 -15.35 -8.96
N THR A 201 -13.21 -15.99 -10.13
CA THR A 201 -13.33 -15.27 -11.40
C THR A 201 -14.73 -15.45 -11.99
N GLU A 202 -15.52 -14.38 -11.96
CA GLU A 202 -16.84 -14.29 -12.61
C GLU A 202 -16.79 -13.21 -13.70
N GLY A 203 -16.05 -13.49 -14.78
CA GLY A 203 -15.66 -12.49 -15.78
C GLY A 203 -14.57 -11.52 -15.29
N ARG A 204 -14.64 -11.11 -14.02
CA ARG A 204 -13.60 -10.36 -13.30
C ARG A 204 -13.28 -11.09 -11.99
N PRO A 205 -12.06 -10.93 -11.43
CA PRO A 205 -11.74 -11.41 -10.10
C PRO A 205 -12.63 -10.71 -9.06
N ILE A 206 -13.16 -11.46 -8.09
CA ILE A 206 -14.02 -10.97 -7.02
C ILE A 206 -13.70 -11.71 -5.71
N VAL A 207 -14.15 -11.16 -4.59
CA VAL A 207 -14.37 -11.93 -3.36
C VAL A 207 -15.85 -11.88 -3.04
N ALA A 208 -16.52 -13.02 -3.13
CA ALA A 208 -17.94 -13.12 -2.84
C ALA A 208 -18.19 -13.02 -1.33
N LEU A 209 -18.73 -11.89 -0.89
CA LEU A 209 -19.10 -11.65 0.50
C LEU A 209 -20.55 -12.08 0.75
N LYS A 210 -20.79 -12.71 1.89
CA LYS A 210 -22.13 -12.94 2.44
C LYS A 210 -22.59 -11.73 3.25
N THR A 211 -21.69 -11.11 4.00
CA THR A 211 -21.96 -9.93 4.83
C THR A 211 -20.66 -9.19 5.08
N LEU A 212 -20.73 -7.87 5.10
CA LEU A 212 -19.63 -7.00 5.52
C LEU A 212 -20.07 -6.25 6.79
N SER A 213 -19.29 -6.33 7.85
CA SER A 213 -19.57 -5.62 9.10
C SER A 213 -18.50 -4.60 9.40
N PHE A 214 -18.88 -3.50 10.05
CA PHE A 214 -17.95 -2.51 10.58
C PHE A 214 -18.23 -2.29 12.07
N ASP A 215 -17.18 -2.38 12.89
CA ASP A 215 -17.24 -2.09 14.32
C ASP A 215 -16.80 -0.64 14.56
N PRO A 216 -17.69 0.28 14.97
CA PRO A 216 -17.36 1.68 15.17
C PRO A 216 -16.40 1.96 16.33
N ALA A 217 -16.35 1.08 17.33
CA ALA A 217 -15.48 1.25 18.49
C ALA A 217 -14.02 0.96 18.13
N THR A 218 -13.82 -0.10 17.36
CA THR A 218 -12.50 -0.56 16.98
C THR A 218 -12.07 0.04 15.64
N GLY A 219 -12.98 0.29 14.70
CA GLY A 219 -12.69 0.68 13.32
C GLY A 219 -12.35 -0.50 12.42
N ASP A 220 -12.66 -1.74 12.85
CA ASP A 220 -12.35 -2.94 12.10
C ASP A 220 -13.51 -3.37 11.20
N PHE A 221 -13.15 -3.93 10.05
CA PHE A 221 -14.08 -4.60 9.17
C PHE A 221 -14.04 -6.11 9.44
N ARG A 222 -15.22 -6.73 9.41
CA ARG A 222 -15.37 -8.19 9.38
C ARG A 222 -16.08 -8.61 8.10
N MET A 223 -15.51 -9.60 7.42
CA MET A 223 -16.01 -10.17 6.19
C MET A 223 -16.48 -11.60 6.47
N GLU A 224 -17.74 -11.90 6.19
CA GLU A 224 -18.21 -13.28 6.07
C GLU A 224 -18.19 -13.66 4.59
N PHE A 225 -17.49 -14.74 4.22
CA PHE A 225 -17.38 -15.15 2.83
C PHE A 225 -18.57 -16.04 2.43
N ALA A 226 -19.04 -15.92 1.19
CA ALA A 226 -20.15 -16.74 0.68
C ALA A 226 -19.81 -18.25 0.68
N ARG A 227 -18.53 -18.60 0.51
CA ARG A 227 -18.01 -19.98 0.60
C ARG A 227 -17.79 -20.49 2.03
N GLY A 228 -18.14 -19.69 3.03
CA GLY A 228 -17.84 -19.97 4.43
C GLY A 228 -16.45 -19.48 4.85
N GLY A 229 -16.22 -19.50 6.15
CA GLY A 229 -15.10 -18.79 6.76
C GLY A 229 -15.34 -17.29 6.84
N SER A 230 -14.42 -16.60 7.50
CA SER A 230 -14.49 -15.16 7.71
C SER A 230 -13.09 -14.55 7.74
N GLY A 231 -13.02 -13.23 7.53
CA GLY A 231 -11.81 -12.46 7.69
C GLY A 231 -12.07 -11.18 8.48
N ALA A 232 -11.01 -10.65 9.08
CA ALA A 232 -11.01 -9.34 9.70
C ALA A 232 -9.93 -8.47 9.05
N LEU A 233 -10.24 -7.20 8.86
CA LEU A 233 -9.32 -6.20 8.34
C LEU A 233 -9.30 -5.01 9.30
N ALA A 234 -8.13 -4.74 9.85
CA ALA A 234 -7.91 -3.72 10.87
C ALA A 234 -6.92 -2.65 10.39
N ILE A 235 -7.25 -1.38 10.60
CA ILE A 235 -6.30 -0.27 10.39
C ILE A 235 -5.36 -0.21 11.60
N ILE A 236 -4.08 -0.55 11.38
CA ILE A 236 -3.06 -0.59 12.44
C ILE A 236 -2.07 0.58 12.38
N ALA A 237 -1.96 1.26 11.24
CA ALA A 237 -1.29 2.56 11.14
C ALA A 237 -1.93 3.40 10.04
N LEU A 238 -1.98 4.71 10.24
CA LEU A 238 -2.42 5.69 9.25
C LEU A 238 -1.73 7.02 9.55
N ASP A 239 -0.90 7.46 8.62
CA ASP A 239 -0.21 8.74 8.66
C ASP A 239 -0.03 9.27 7.21
N GLN A 240 0.78 10.32 7.05
CA GLN A 240 1.03 10.93 5.74
C GLN A 240 2.01 10.14 4.87
N ASP A 241 2.63 9.09 5.39
CA ASP A 241 3.56 8.25 4.65
C ASP A 241 2.89 6.93 4.22
N ARG A 242 2.03 6.38 5.08
CA ARG A 242 1.43 5.05 4.87
C ARG A 242 0.06 4.86 5.52
N LEU A 243 -0.72 3.96 4.91
CA LEU A 243 -1.82 3.24 5.54
C LEU A 243 -1.41 1.77 5.68
N VAL A 244 -1.52 1.22 6.89
CA VAL A 244 -1.18 -0.19 7.16
C VAL A 244 -2.40 -0.92 7.69
N LEU A 245 -2.74 -2.01 7.00
CA LEU A 245 -3.85 -2.89 7.31
C LEU A 245 -3.32 -4.24 7.78
N SER A 246 -3.88 -4.76 8.86
CA SER A 246 -3.68 -6.14 9.30
C SER A 246 -4.88 -6.98 8.88
N VAL A 247 -4.60 -8.12 8.25
CA VAL A 247 -5.61 -9.09 7.84
C VAL A 247 -5.47 -10.36 8.67
N ASN A 248 -6.59 -10.87 9.15
CA ASN A 248 -6.70 -12.20 9.77
C ASN A 248 -7.83 -12.99 9.12
N PHE A 249 -7.65 -14.30 8.97
CA PHE A 249 -8.69 -15.22 8.53
C PHE A 249 -9.07 -16.17 9.67
N ASP A 250 -10.37 -16.24 9.94
CA ASP A 250 -10.98 -17.15 10.90
C ASP A 250 -11.73 -18.25 10.12
N GLY A 251 -11.36 -19.52 10.35
CA GLY A 251 -11.89 -20.65 9.58
C GLY A 251 -11.13 -20.88 8.26
N ALA A 252 -11.44 -21.95 7.53
CA ALA A 252 -10.68 -22.33 6.33
C ALA A 252 -10.91 -21.36 5.16
N VAL A 253 -9.83 -20.74 4.66
CA VAL A 253 -9.81 -20.21 3.28
C VAL A 253 -9.48 -21.42 2.39
N PRO A 254 -10.25 -21.70 1.32
CA PRO A 254 -9.99 -22.85 0.46
C PRO A 254 -8.59 -22.82 -0.16
N ASP A 255 -7.83 -23.92 -0.04
CA ASP A 255 -6.45 -24.04 -0.53
C ASP A 255 -6.33 -23.97 -2.07
N ASP A 256 -7.43 -24.23 -2.77
CA ASP A 256 -7.54 -24.21 -4.24
C ASP A 256 -7.84 -22.82 -4.81
N HIS A 257 -8.05 -21.80 -3.97
CA HIS A 257 -8.30 -20.42 -4.39
C HIS A 257 -7.18 -19.48 -3.89
N PRO A 258 -6.88 -18.39 -4.63
CA PRO A 258 -6.07 -17.32 -4.08
C PRO A 258 -6.74 -16.74 -2.82
N PHE A 259 -5.96 -16.45 -1.78
CA PHE A 259 -6.46 -15.85 -0.54
C PHE A 259 -6.48 -14.32 -0.59
N ALA A 260 -5.80 -13.75 -1.57
CA ALA A 260 -5.77 -12.33 -1.84
C ALA A 260 -5.43 -12.08 -3.31
N ALA A 261 -5.66 -10.86 -3.79
CA ALA A 261 -5.18 -10.43 -5.09
C ALA A 261 -4.96 -8.92 -5.13
N LEU A 262 -4.07 -8.48 -6.01
CA LEU A 262 -3.93 -7.09 -6.39
C LEU A 262 -4.50 -6.88 -7.80
N ARG A 263 -5.22 -5.77 -7.98
CA ARG A 263 -5.72 -5.33 -9.28
C ARG A 263 -5.41 -3.86 -9.50
N SER A 264 -5.05 -3.52 -10.72
CA SER A 264 -4.68 -2.15 -11.07
C SER A 264 -4.83 -1.94 -12.57
N MET A 265 -4.48 -0.75 -13.02
CA MET A 265 -4.61 -0.30 -14.39
C MET A 265 -3.22 -0.02 -14.99
N TYR A 266 -2.97 -0.54 -16.20
CA TYR A 266 -1.73 -0.32 -16.95
C TYR A 266 -1.99 -0.29 -18.45
N VAL A 267 -1.66 0.83 -19.09
CA VAL A 267 -1.56 0.94 -20.56
C VAL A 267 -0.10 1.10 -20.98
N THR A 268 0.62 2.02 -20.33
CA THR A 268 2.07 2.25 -20.49
C THR A 268 2.66 2.73 -19.16
N GLU A 269 3.99 2.75 -19.03
CA GLU A 269 4.69 3.30 -17.85
C GLU A 269 4.21 4.71 -17.45
N THR A 270 3.74 5.53 -18.41
CA THR A 270 3.27 6.91 -18.17
C THR A 270 1.73 7.06 -18.23
N ASN A 271 1.02 5.94 -18.33
CA ASN A 271 -0.45 5.87 -18.29
C ASN A 271 -0.87 4.57 -17.59
N ALA A 272 -0.78 4.56 -16.27
CA ALA A 272 -1.03 3.41 -15.41
C ALA A 272 -1.23 3.87 -13.96
N ASP A 273 -1.89 3.06 -13.13
CA ASP A 273 -1.91 3.20 -11.67
C ASP A 273 -0.79 2.39 -11.02
N ALA A 274 -0.39 1.28 -11.64
CA ALA A 274 0.79 0.51 -11.27
C ALA A 274 1.53 0.03 -12.52
N ALA A 275 2.87 0.06 -12.49
CA ALA A 275 3.70 -0.28 -13.64
C ALA A 275 4.79 -1.31 -13.32
N ARG A 276 5.21 -1.40 -12.05
CA ARG A 276 6.33 -2.23 -11.61
C ARG A 276 5.95 -3.12 -10.45
N VAL A 277 6.67 -4.23 -10.36
CA VAL A 277 6.61 -5.12 -9.21
C VAL A 277 8.01 -5.30 -8.64
N ALA A 278 8.06 -5.50 -7.33
CA ALA A 278 9.26 -5.87 -6.61
C ALA A 278 8.91 -6.95 -5.60
N TRP A 279 9.80 -7.89 -5.34
CA TRP A 279 9.56 -8.96 -4.38
C TRP A 279 10.84 -9.40 -3.70
N VAL A 280 10.73 -9.85 -2.46
CA VAL A 280 11.86 -10.47 -1.76
C VAL A 280 12.04 -11.89 -2.29
N HIS A 281 13.25 -12.27 -2.68
CA HIS A 281 13.53 -13.65 -3.06
C HIS A 281 13.23 -14.61 -1.90
N GLN A 282 12.78 -15.83 -2.19
CA GLN A 282 12.38 -16.81 -1.16
C GLN A 282 13.50 -17.11 -0.14
N ASP A 283 14.77 -16.96 -0.52
CA ASP A 283 15.91 -17.12 0.38
C ASP A 283 16.18 -15.90 1.29
N GLY A 284 15.42 -14.81 1.13
CA GLY A 284 15.51 -13.59 1.89
C GLY A 284 16.75 -12.73 1.60
N LYS A 285 17.56 -13.08 0.59
CA LYS A 285 18.88 -12.45 0.39
C LYS A 285 18.88 -11.22 -0.51
N GLY A 286 17.77 -10.94 -1.17
CA GLY A 286 17.68 -9.81 -2.08
C GLY A 286 16.29 -9.60 -2.66
N TRP A 287 16.20 -8.59 -3.51
CA TRP A 287 14.98 -8.19 -4.20
C TRP A 287 15.07 -8.54 -5.69
N GLY A 288 13.98 -9.07 -6.22
CA GLY A 288 13.68 -9.06 -7.65
C GLY A 288 12.83 -7.86 -8.00
N GLU A 289 13.03 -7.30 -9.20
CA GLU A 289 12.25 -6.18 -9.73
C GLU A 289 11.98 -6.40 -11.22
N GLU A 290 10.74 -6.19 -11.65
CA GLU A 290 10.34 -6.30 -13.05
C GLU A 290 9.22 -5.33 -13.41
N GLN A 291 9.03 -5.13 -14.72
CA GLN A 291 7.83 -4.48 -15.21
C GLN A 291 6.61 -5.39 -15.01
N VAL A 292 5.49 -4.80 -14.62
CA VAL A 292 4.28 -5.56 -14.23
C VAL A 292 3.78 -6.43 -15.38
N MET A 293 3.93 -6.02 -16.64
CA MET A 293 3.47 -6.83 -17.79
C MET A 293 4.45 -7.95 -18.18
N THR A 294 5.71 -7.90 -17.77
CA THR A 294 6.71 -8.93 -18.08
C THR A 294 6.85 -9.96 -16.98
N PHE A 295 6.63 -9.56 -15.73
CA PHE A 295 6.62 -10.44 -14.56
C PHE A 295 5.74 -11.66 -14.80
N LYS A 296 6.19 -12.85 -14.40
CA LYS A 296 5.44 -14.10 -14.59
C LYS A 296 4.90 -14.68 -13.30
N ARG A 297 5.80 -14.92 -12.35
CA ARG A 297 5.49 -15.47 -11.03
C ARG A 297 6.67 -15.32 -10.09
N ALA A 298 6.40 -15.34 -8.79
CA ALA A 298 7.39 -15.45 -7.74
C ALA A 298 6.85 -16.26 -6.58
N ALA A 299 7.75 -16.94 -5.87
CA ALA A 299 7.51 -17.38 -4.49
C ALA A 299 8.20 -16.38 -3.57
N THR A 300 7.45 -15.70 -2.70
CA THR A 300 7.99 -14.57 -1.95
C THR A 300 7.31 -14.37 -0.60
N PRO A 301 8.06 -13.95 0.45
CA PRO A 301 7.46 -13.50 1.71
C PRO A 301 6.97 -12.04 1.67
N GLU A 302 7.31 -11.28 0.62
CA GLU A 302 6.93 -9.87 0.50
C GLU A 302 6.88 -9.44 -0.97
N PHE A 303 5.76 -8.81 -1.35
CA PHE A 303 5.52 -8.36 -2.72
C PHE A 303 5.03 -6.92 -2.73
N TRP A 304 5.58 -6.10 -3.61
CA TRP A 304 5.20 -4.71 -3.85
C TRP A 304 4.75 -4.52 -5.30
N LEU A 305 3.66 -3.79 -5.48
CA LEU A 305 3.13 -3.33 -6.76
C LEU A 305 3.02 -1.81 -6.71
N GLY A 306 3.64 -1.14 -7.68
CA GLY A 306 3.65 0.32 -7.66
C GLY A 306 4.28 0.95 -8.89
N ARG A 307 4.81 2.17 -8.73
CA ARG A 307 5.46 2.94 -9.81
C ARG A 307 6.66 3.73 -9.31
N THR A 308 7.61 3.96 -10.22
CA THR A 308 8.75 4.86 -9.99
C THR A 308 8.69 6.13 -10.83
N LEU A 309 7.72 6.25 -11.75
CA LEU A 309 7.50 7.41 -12.60
C LEU A 309 6.08 7.98 -12.45
N PRO A 310 5.91 9.32 -12.54
CA PRO A 310 4.60 9.94 -12.59
C PRO A 310 3.78 9.48 -13.81
N SER A 311 2.50 9.19 -13.57
CA SER A 311 1.53 8.84 -14.61
C SER A 311 0.60 10.01 -14.91
N ARG A 312 0.04 10.04 -16.13
CA ARG A 312 -1.06 10.94 -16.49
C ARG A 312 -2.41 10.52 -15.87
N HIS A 313 -2.54 9.26 -15.49
CA HIS A 313 -3.70 8.63 -14.87
C HIS A 313 -3.40 8.36 -13.40
N ASN A 314 -4.18 8.98 -12.51
CA ASN A 314 -3.98 8.99 -11.06
C ASN A 314 -2.51 9.20 -10.68
N THR A 315 -2.01 10.44 -10.85
CA THR A 315 -0.58 10.74 -10.70
C THR A 315 -0.06 10.37 -9.31
N SER A 316 -0.86 10.53 -8.26
CA SER A 316 -0.50 10.12 -6.89
C SER A 316 -1.03 8.75 -6.47
N ALA A 317 -1.59 7.93 -7.38
CA ALA A 317 -2.09 6.59 -7.03
C ALA A 317 -1.04 5.79 -6.23
N PRO A 318 -1.45 5.20 -5.10
CA PRO A 318 -0.53 4.63 -4.15
C PRO A 318 0.03 3.29 -4.62
N ASP A 319 1.23 3.00 -4.13
CA ASP A 319 1.81 1.68 -4.21
C ASP A 319 1.21 0.78 -3.13
N VAL A 320 1.19 -0.54 -3.36
CA VAL A 320 0.65 -1.52 -2.41
C VAL A 320 1.65 -2.66 -2.22
N ALA A 321 1.97 -2.94 -0.95
CA ALA A 321 2.81 -4.06 -0.54
C ALA A 321 2.03 -5.05 0.32
N LEU A 322 2.19 -6.35 0.04
CA LEU A 322 1.72 -7.45 0.88
C LEU A 322 2.93 -8.15 1.50
N SER A 323 2.92 -8.31 2.81
CA SER A 323 4.04 -8.86 3.59
C SER A 323 3.55 -9.58 4.84
N GLN A 324 4.48 -10.15 5.62
CA GLN A 324 4.19 -10.79 6.91
C GLN A 324 3.13 -11.89 6.81
N PHE A 325 3.17 -12.67 5.74
CA PHE A 325 2.30 -13.84 5.58
C PHE A 325 2.64 -14.85 6.66
N ARG A 326 1.66 -15.30 7.45
CA ARG A 326 1.87 -16.24 8.56
C ARG A 326 0.79 -17.30 8.57
N ALA A 327 1.16 -18.50 8.99
CA ALA A 327 0.24 -19.63 9.13
C ALA A 327 -0.67 -19.56 10.38
N ALA A 328 -0.45 -18.57 11.25
CA ALA A 328 -1.25 -18.33 12.44
C ALA A 328 -1.92 -16.95 12.35
N THR A 329 -3.04 -16.77 13.03
CA THR A 329 -3.64 -15.45 13.22
C THR A 329 -2.76 -14.61 14.14
N VAL A 330 -2.80 -13.29 13.97
CA VAL A 330 -2.09 -12.34 14.81
C VAL A 330 -3.13 -11.52 15.56
N GLU A 331 -2.93 -11.38 16.87
CA GLU A 331 -3.80 -10.55 17.69
C GLU A 331 -3.76 -9.10 17.20
N ALA A 332 -4.93 -8.45 17.14
CA ALA A 332 -5.02 -7.06 16.69
C ALA A 332 -4.19 -6.16 17.62
N ALA A 333 -3.32 -5.33 17.01
CA ALA A 333 -2.48 -4.40 17.77
C ALA A 333 -3.33 -3.47 18.64
N THR A 334 -3.02 -3.42 19.93
CA THR A 334 -3.60 -2.49 20.91
C THR A 334 -2.45 -1.76 21.62
N PRO A 335 -2.45 -0.42 21.70
CA PRO A 335 -3.49 0.51 21.27
C PRO A 335 -3.53 0.71 19.76
N LYS A 336 -4.74 0.93 19.24
CA LYS A 336 -4.94 1.31 17.84
C LYS A 336 -4.28 2.66 17.56
N PRO A 337 -3.83 2.92 16.32
CA PRO A 337 -3.14 4.15 15.98
C PRO A 337 -3.98 5.35 16.44
N THR A 338 -3.35 6.20 17.23
CA THR A 338 -3.88 7.55 17.40
C THR A 338 -3.70 8.20 16.04
N LEU A 339 -4.79 8.72 15.45
CA LEU A 339 -4.73 9.56 14.26
C LEU A 339 -4.07 10.89 14.65
N THR A 340 -2.75 10.85 14.86
CA THR A 340 -1.91 12.00 15.21
C THR A 340 -1.03 12.31 14.02
N SER A 341 -1.54 13.15 13.12
CA SER A 341 -0.67 14.11 12.46
C SER A 341 -0.31 15.16 13.52
N GLY A 342 0.94 15.18 13.99
CA GLY A 342 1.32 16.20 14.97
C GLY A 342 2.62 16.02 15.75
N GLU A 343 3.25 14.86 15.74
CA GLU A 343 4.63 14.75 16.21
C GLU A 343 5.54 14.65 14.99
N PRO A 344 6.42 15.64 14.71
CA PRO A 344 7.50 15.39 13.78
C PRO A 344 8.26 14.17 14.30
N ALA A 345 8.72 13.31 13.38
CA ALA A 345 9.64 12.22 13.69
C ALA A 345 10.62 12.69 14.76
N ARG A 346 10.74 11.93 15.87
CA ARG A 346 11.70 12.24 16.94
C ARG A 346 13.01 12.64 16.29
N SER A 347 13.36 13.91 16.45
CA SER A 347 14.65 14.43 16.04
C SER A 347 15.72 13.60 16.74
N ASP A 348 16.77 13.20 16.03
CA ASP A 348 17.99 12.52 16.53
C ASP A 348 18.74 13.30 17.64
N LYS A 349 18.13 14.31 18.26
CA LYS A 349 18.66 15.05 19.40
C LYS A 349 18.62 14.27 20.72
N ASP A 350 17.86 13.18 20.80
CA ASP A 350 17.81 12.30 21.97
C ASP A 350 18.63 11.01 21.82
N ALA A 351 19.47 10.90 20.78
CA ALA A 351 20.53 9.90 20.78
C ALA A 351 21.44 10.16 22.00
N PRO A 352 21.74 9.15 22.85
CA PRO A 352 22.69 9.33 23.92
C PRO A 352 24.02 9.82 23.32
N LYS A 353 24.47 10.99 23.76
CA LYS A 353 25.76 11.56 23.36
C LYS A 353 26.83 10.50 23.56
N ALA A 354 27.37 9.98 22.47
CA ALA A 354 28.58 9.18 22.50
C ALA A 354 29.67 10.00 23.20
N GLU A 355 30.13 9.51 24.34
CA GLU A 355 31.27 10.08 25.06
C GLU A 355 32.48 10.05 24.12
N ALA A 356 33.06 11.22 23.86
CA ALA A 356 34.25 11.34 23.04
C ALA A 356 35.40 10.51 23.68
N PRO A 357 36.17 9.74 22.90
CA PRO A 357 37.30 9.00 23.43
C PRO A 357 38.33 10.00 23.99
N LYS A 358 38.66 9.84 25.28
CA LYS A 358 39.69 10.63 25.95
C LYS A 358 41.01 10.49 25.19
N ALA A 359 41.58 11.64 24.80
CA ALA A 359 42.88 11.73 24.18
C ALA A 359 43.95 11.06 25.06
N MET A 360 44.62 10.05 24.50
CA MET A 360 45.75 9.38 25.13
C MET A 360 46.98 10.31 25.02
N VAL A 361 47.34 10.90 26.16
CA VAL A 361 48.55 11.74 26.29
C VAL A 361 49.80 10.83 26.15
N PRO A 362 50.77 11.16 25.29
CA PRO A 362 52.00 10.38 25.19
C PRO A 362 52.85 10.59 26.45
N LYS A 363 53.11 9.50 27.18
CA LYS A 363 54.00 9.50 28.35
C LYS A 363 55.45 9.37 27.85
N ALA A 364 56.27 10.35 28.22
CA ALA A 364 57.69 10.42 27.92
C ALA A 364 58.46 9.19 28.43
N LEU A 365 59.31 8.63 27.57
CA LEU A 365 60.38 7.70 27.93
C LEU A 365 61.60 8.51 28.36
N ALA A 366 62.10 8.21 29.56
CA ALA A 366 63.38 8.70 30.10
C ALA A 366 64.26 7.48 30.48
N PRO A 367 65.59 7.67 30.57
CA PRO A 367 66.58 6.73 30.05
C PRO A 367 67.01 5.66 31.04
N ILE A 368 67.43 4.50 30.54
CA ILE A 368 68.19 3.51 31.30
C ILE A 368 69.66 3.60 30.85
N THR A 369 70.47 4.15 31.74
CA THR A 369 71.94 4.02 31.74
C THR A 369 72.33 2.69 32.38
N ARG A 370 72.96 1.79 31.61
CA ARG A 370 74.31 1.24 31.85
C ARG A 370 74.68 0.28 30.74
#